data_AF-A0A0D5Y4W2-F1
#
_entry.id   AF-A0A0D5Y4W2-F1
#
_cell.length_a   1.000
_cell.length_b   1.000
_cell.length_c   1.000
_cell.angle_alpha   90.00
_cell.angle_beta   90.00
_cell.angle_gamma   90.00
#
_symmetry.space_group_name_H-M   'P 1'
#
loop_
_entity.id
_entity.type
_entity.pdbx_description
1 polymer ?
#
loop_
_entity_poly.entity_id
_entity_poly.type
_entity_poly.pdbx_seq_one_letter_code
_entity_poly.pdbx_strand_id
1 'polypeptide(L)' 'MPIRQQYTVLVPFPTGSGHWSSVGQKLELLDVEASALRAAGRLELTSVLAARQPAEAATPTTKAVKATAKKAE' A
#
# COMPACT_ATOMS: atom_id res chain seq x y z
N MET A 1 12.20 17.14 13.70
CA MET A 1 11.06 16.20 13.82
C MET A 1 10.98 15.44 12.50
N PRO A 2 10.97 14.10 12.49
CA PRO A 2 10.93 13.36 11.23
C PRO A 2 9.53 13.51 10.61
N ILE A 3 9.45 14.12 9.43
CA ILE A 3 8.20 14.34 8.70
C ILE A 3 7.76 13.02 8.04
N ARG A 4 6.60 12.52 8.44
CA ARG A 4 5.96 11.36 7.80
C ARG A 4 5.02 11.86 6.73
N GLN A 5 5.05 11.21 5.57
CA GLN A 5 4.21 11.55 4.43
C GLN A 5 3.32 10.35 4.10
N GLN A 6 2.16 10.63 3.49
CA GLN A 6 1.22 9.58 3.10
C GLN A 6 1.54 9.07 1.70
N TYR A 7 1.85 7.78 1.60
CA TYR A 7 2.13 7.09 0.35
C TYR A 7 1.03 6.08 0.03
N THR A 8 0.71 5.94 -1.25
CA THR A 8 -0.21 4.93 -1.75
C THR A 8 0.58 3.82 -2.43
N VAL A 9 0.31 2.57 -2.03
CA VAL A 9 0.96 1.39 -2.59
C VAL A 9 0.42 1.12 -3.99
N LEU A 10 1.32 1.02 -4.96
CA LEU A 10 0.99 0.69 -6.34
C LEU A 10 1.22 -0.80 -6.62
N VAL A 11 2.24 -1.40 -6.01
CA VAL A 11 2.60 -2.81 -6.16
C VAL A 11 2.81 -3.45 -4.79
N PRO A 12 2.20 -4.63 -4.49
CA PRO A 12 2.36 -5.31 -3.22
C PRO A 12 3.82 -5.61 -2.90
N PHE A 13 4.21 -5.42 -1.64
CA PHE A 13 5.55 -5.70 -1.15
C PHE A 13 5.53 -6.30 0.26
N PRO A 14 6.53 -7.11 0.62
CA PRO A 14 6.63 -7.64 1.98
C PRO A 14 6.94 -6.50 2.96
N THR A 15 6.08 -6.29 3.94
CA THR A 15 6.27 -5.26 4.99
C THR A 15 7.00 -5.80 6.22
N GLY A 16 7.09 -7.13 6.38
CA GLY A 16 7.78 -7.81 7.47
C GLY A 16 6.90 -8.85 8.17
N SER A 17 7.50 -9.81 8.89
CA SER A 17 6.78 -10.86 9.67
C SER A 17 5.72 -11.66 8.89
N GLY A 18 5.92 -11.87 7.59
CA GLY A 18 4.95 -12.54 6.72
C GLY A 18 3.79 -11.66 6.25
N HIS A 19 3.78 -10.37 6.61
CA HIS A 19 2.79 -9.42 6.12
C HIS A 19 3.19 -8.84 4.76
N TRP A 20 2.17 -8.67 3.92
CA TRP A 20 2.25 -8.04 2.62
C TRP A 20 1.36 -6.80 2.60
N SER A 21 1.84 -5.76 1.93
CA SER A 21 1.01 -4.60 1.61
C SER A 21 -0.01 -4.94 0.51
N SER A 22 -1.09 -4.17 0.46
CA SER A 22 -2.13 -4.29 -0.57
C SER A 22 -2.06 -3.12 -1.54
N VAL A 23 -2.40 -3.34 -2.81
CA VAL A 23 -2.52 -2.24 -3.79
C VAL A 23 -3.59 -1.25 -3.34
N GLY A 24 -3.32 0.05 -3.48
CA GLY A 24 -4.19 1.14 -3.02
C GLY A 24 -4.14 1.39 -1.51
N GLN A 25 -3.39 0.58 -0.74
CA GLN A 25 -3.19 0.82 0.68
C GLN A 25 -2.43 2.13 0.89
N LYS A 26 -2.89 2.93 1.85
CA LYS A 26 -2.22 4.16 2.27
C LYS A 26 -1.34 3.87 3.48
N LEU A 27 -0.07 4.23 3.39
CA LEU A 27 0.93 4.05 4.44
C LEU A 27 1.56 5.40 4.78
N GLU A 28 1.73 5.66 6.07
CA GLU A 28 2.50 6.80 6.55
C GLU A 28 3.94 6.36 6.78
N LEU A 29 4.84 6.80 5.90
CA LEU A 29 6.24 6.41 5.91
C LEU A 29 7.13 7.64 6.00
N LEU A 30 8.32 7.46 6.56
CA LEU A 30 9.38 8.43 6.44
C LEU A 30 9.90 8.46 5.01
N ASP A 31 10.45 9.59 4.59
CA ASP A 31 11.00 9.71 3.25
C ASP A 31 12.12 8.70 2.99
N VAL A 32 12.97 8.44 4.00
CA VAL A 32 14.04 7.44 3.93
C VAL A 32 13.54 6.01 3.76
N GLU A 33 12.42 5.65 4.39
CA GLU A 33 11.79 4.32 4.26
C GLU A 33 11.12 4.19 2.89
N ALA A 34 10.43 5.25 2.47
CA ALA A 34 9.71 5.29 1.21
C ALA A 34 10.64 5.41 -0.01
N SER A 35 11.85 5.95 0.15
CA SER A 35 12.77 6.25 -0.96
C SER A 35 13.12 4.99 -1.77
N ALA A 36 13.47 3.88 -1.09
CA ALA A 36 13.74 2.61 -1.75
C ALA A 36 12.50 2.03 -2.44
N LEU A 37 11.32 2.17 -1.83
CA LEU A 37 10.06 1.67 -2.37
C LEU A 37 9.56 2.51 -3.56
N ARG A 38 9.78 3.83 -3.54
CA ARG A 38 9.53 4.74 -4.68
C ARG A 38 10.47 4.47 -5.83
N ALA A 39 11.77 4.31 -5.56
CA ALA A 39 12.76 3.99 -6.59
C ALA A 39 12.45 2.64 -7.27
N ALA A 40 11.92 1.68 -6.51
CA ALA A 40 11.43 0.41 -7.03
C ALA A 40 10.04 0.48 -7.70
N GLY A 41 9.39 1.65 -7.74
CA GLY A 41 8.05 1.83 -8.31
C GLY A 41 6.93 1.12 -7.53
N ARG A 42 7.15 0.76 -6.27
CA ARG A 42 6.19 -0.01 -5.45
C ARG A 42 5.13 0.86 -4.78
N LEU A 43 5.43 2.13 -4.52
CA LEU A 43 4.50 3.10 -3.95
C LEU A 43 4.79 4.50 -4.49
N GLU A 44 3.82 5.40 -4.37
CA GLU A 44 3.95 6.81 -4.76
C GLU A 44 3.27 7.72 -3.73
N LEU A 45 3.65 9.00 -3.69
CA LEU A 45 3.11 9.97 -2.74
C LEU A 45 1.63 10.22 -3.05
N THR A 46 0.76 10.12 -2.04
CA THR A 46 -0.69 10.14 -2.25
C THR A 46 -1.16 11.45 -2.87
N SER A 47 -0.54 12.59 -2.52
CA SER A 47 -0.85 13.89 -3.14
C SER A 47 -0.43 13.96 -4.61
N VAL A 48 0.66 13.31 -5.00
CA VAL A 48 1.11 13.25 -6.41
C VAL A 48 0.14 12.39 -7.22
N LEU A 49 -0.27 11.25 -6.67
CA LEU A 49 -1.27 10.39 -7.28
C LEU A 49 -2.62 11.11 -7.44
N ALA A 50 -3.07 11.81 -6.39
CA ALA A 50 -4.30 12.59 -6.42
C ALA A 50 -4.25 13.75 -7.43
N ALA A 51 -3.09 14.39 -7.62
CA ALA A 51 -2.91 15.42 -8.63
C ALA A 51 -2.87 14.85 -10.06
N ARG A 52 -2.40 13.62 -10.24
CA ARG A 52 -2.32 12.94 -11.54
C ARG A 52 -3.63 12.28 -11.95
N GLN A 53 -4.48 11.91 -11.01
CA GLN A 53 -5.69 11.13 -11.25
C GLN A 53 -6.94 11.95 -10.90
N PRO A 54 -7.67 12.51 -11.88
CA PRO A 54 -8.96 13.12 -11.60
C PRO A 54 -9.95 12.02 -11.15
N ALA A 55 -10.22 11.99 -9.84
CA ALA A 55 -11.46 11.59 -9.19
C ALA A 55 -12.28 10.38 -9.72
N GLU A 56 -11.69 9.20 -9.93
CA GLU A 56 -12.51 8.01 -10.26
C GLU A 56 -12.03 6.64 -9.73
N ALA A 57 -11.23 6.58 -8.67
CA ALA A 57 -10.85 5.28 -8.08
C ALA A 57 -10.67 5.33 -6.55
N ALA A 58 -11.74 5.65 -5.82
CA ALA A 58 -11.79 5.45 -4.38
C ALA A 58 -13.03 4.64 -3.98
N THR A 59 -13.16 3.43 -4.53
CA THR A 59 -13.95 2.37 -3.92
C THR A 59 -13.00 1.36 -3.28
N PRO A 60 -12.87 1.33 -1.94
CA PRO A 60 -12.25 0.19 -1.26
C PRO A 60 -13.25 -0.98 -1.29
N THR A 61 -13.33 -1.64 -2.45
CA THR A 61 -13.86 -3.00 -2.58
C THR A 61 -12.63 -3.83 -2.91
N THR A 62 -12.14 -4.69 -2.03
CA THR A 62 -12.84 -5.89 -1.59
C THR A 62 -12.52 -6.21 -0.13
N LYS A 63 -13.59 -6.43 0.64
CA LYS A 63 -13.57 -7.27 1.84
C LYS A 63 -12.83 -8.57 1.51
N ALA A 64 -11.71 -8.85 2.16
CA ALA A 64 -11.16 -10.20 2.21
C ALA A 64 -12.13 -11.04 3.05
N VAL A 65 -13.08 -11.68 2.36
CA VAL A 65 -13.95 -12.71 2.94
C VAL A 65 -13.08 -13.91 3.30
N LYS A 66 -13.23 -14.34 4.55
CA LYS A 66 -12.67 -15.54 5.18
C LYS A 66 -13.11 -16.83 4.46
N ALA A 67 -12.20 -17.76 4.15
CA ALA A 67 -12.44 -19.22 3.97
C ALA A 67 -11.10 -19.99 3.72
N THR A 68 -10.52 -20.69 4.72
CA THR A 68 -10.58 -22.15 4.99
C THR A 68 -9.70 -23.09 4.12
N ALA A 69 -8.63 -23.63 4.72
CA ALA A 69 -8.13 -25.00 4.58
C ALA A 69 -7.29 -25.28 5.85
N LYS A 70 -7.50 -26.31 6.66
CA LYS A 70 -7.64 -27.74 6.32
C LYS A 70 -8.34 -28.48 7.48
N LYS A 71 -9.38 -29.26 7.16
CA LYS A 71 -9.99 -30.28 8.04
C LYS A 71 -9.16 -31.58 7.94
N ALA A 72 -9.23 -32.36 9.01
CA ALA A 72 -8.68 -33.68 9.26
C ALA A 72 -8.61 -34.66 8.07
N GLU A 73 -7.55 -35.48 8.08
CA GLU A 73 -7.63 -36.95 8.08
C GLU A 73 -6.47 -37.49 8.93
#